data_AF-A0A8T6P038-F1
#
_entry.id   AF-A0A8T6P038-F1
#
_cell.length_a   1.000
_cell.length_b   1.000
_cell.length_c   1.000
_cell.angle_alpha   90.00
_cell.angle_beta   90.00
_cell.angle_gamma   90.00
#
_symmetry.space_group_name_H-M   'P 1'
#
loop_
_entity.id
_entity.type
_entity.pdbx_description
1 polymer ?
#
loop_
_entity_poly.entity_id
_entity_poly.type
_entity_poly.pdbx_seq_one_letter_code
_entity_poly.pdbx_strand_id
1 'polypeptide(L)' 'MVDHLPPYQSIGQLLRQAREERALTLDEAAMQTRIRLKYLEALEAGDFSELPSLTHAKGFLRNYARYLHLDVSALMGQF' A
#
# COMPACT_ATOMS: atom_id res chain seq x y z
N MET A 1 19.32 13.17 13.10
CA MET A 1 17.94 12.88 13.55
C MET A 1 17.26 12.17 12.40
N VAL A 2 17.23 10.84 12.43
CA VAL A 2 16.33 10.08 11.54
C VAL A 2 15.12 9.80 12.39
N ASP A 3 14.09 10.61 12.16
CA ASP A 3 12.83 10.50 12.87
C ASP A 3 12.24 9.12 12.61
N HIS A 4 11.81 8.49 13.70
CA HIS A 4 11.13 7.21 13.75
C HIS A 4 9.77 7.37 13.07
N LEU A 5 9.75 7.25 11.75
CA LEU A 5 8.52 7.28 10.98
C LEU A 5 7.58 6.18 11.52
N PRO A 6 6.29 6.48 11.71
CA PRO A 6 5.34 5.45 12.12
C PRO A 6 5.35 4.32 11.09
N PRO A 7 5.19 3.06 11.51
CA PRO A 7 5.33 1.88 10.63
C PRO A 7 4.41 1.93 9.40
N TYR A 8 3.30 2.67 9.48
CA TYR A 8 2.39 2.92 8.37
C TYR A 8 3.00 3.78 7.25
N GLN A 9 3.80 4.77 7.61
CA GLN A 9 4.47 5.64 6.64
C GLN A 9 5.59 4.89 5.91
N SER A 10 6.28 3.96 6.60
CA SER A 10 7.25 3.08 5.93
C SER A 10 6.56 2.07 5.00
N ILE A 11 5.38 1.56 5.36
CA ILE A 11 4.60 0.68 4.46
C ILE A 11 4.16 1.43 3.21
N GLY A 12 3.60 2.63 3.35
CA GLY A 12 3.15 3.42 2.21
C GLY A 12 4.28 3.77 1.25
N GLN A 13 5.42 4.19 1.77
CA GLN A 13 6.63 4.44 0.99
C GLN A 13 7.12 3.19 0.24
N LEU A 14 7.14 2.03 0.90
CA LEU A 14 7.53 0.76 0.28
C LEU A 14 6.60 0.38 -0.88
N LEU A 15 5.29 0.52 -0.70
CA LEU A 15 4.30 0.24 -1.75
C LEU A 15 4.51 1.16 -2.96
N ARG A 16 4.68 2.46 -2.71
CA ARG A 16 4.92 3.45 -3.75
C ARG A 16 6.19 3.14 -4.53
N GLN A 17 7.30 2.90 -3.82
CA GLN A 17 8.57 2.58 -4.42
C GLN A 17 8.46 1.34 -5.32
N ALA A 18 7.85 0.26 -4.81
CA ALA A 18 7.68 -0.97 -5.58
C ALA A 18 6.79 -0.79 -6.82
N ARG A 19 5.79 0.09 -6.78
CA ARG A 19 4.99 0.45 -7.96
C ARG A 19 5.84 1.21 -8.98
N GLU A 20 6.56 2.23 -8.53
CA GLU A 20 7.37 3.11 -9.38
C GLU A 20 8.55 2.38 -10.03
N GLU A 21 9.23 1.48 -9.31
CA GLU A 21 10.31 0.61 -9.83
C GLU A 21 9.84 -0.29 -10.99
N ARG A 22 8.53 -0.56 -11.04
CA ARG A 22 7.90 -1.35 -12.09
C ARG A 22 7.28 -0.49 -13.19
N ALA A 23 7.49 0.84 -13.14
CA ALA A 23 6.92 1.82 -14.05
C ALA A 23 5.38 1.75 -14.17
N LEU A 24 4.70 1.36 -13.09
CA LEU A 24 3.25 1.27 -13.05
C LEU A 24 2.65 2.59 -12.58
N THR A 25 1.60 3.04 -13.24
CA THR A 25 0.75 4.14 -12.75
C THR A 25 -0.21 3.65 -11.68
N LEU A 26 -0.72 4.58 -10.85
CA LEU A 26 -1.75 4.24 -9.87
C LEU A 26 -3.06 3.80 -10.55
N ASP A 27 -3.41 4.36 -11.71
CA ASP A 27 -4.57 3.96 -12.50
C ASP A 27 -4.47 2.52 -13.01
N GLU A 28 -3.32 2.13 -13.54
CA GLU A 28 -3.05 0.74 -13.94
C GLU A 28 -3.15 -0.21 -12.74
N ALA A 29 -2.54 0.15 -11.61
CA ALA A 29 -2.62 -0.63 -10.39
C ALA A 29 -4.07 -0.75 -9.90
N ALA A 30 -4.85 0.33 -9.92
CA ALA A 30 -6.26 0.34 -9.53
C ALA A 30 -7.09 -0.59 -10.41
N MET A 31 -6.87 -0.53 -11.73
CA MET A 31 -7.54 -1.39 -12.71
C MET A 31 -7.21 -2.87 -12.49
N GLN A 32 -5.93 -3.21 -12.31
CA GLN A 32 -5.48 -4.61 -12.17
C GLN A 32 -5.90 -5.22 -10.83
N THR A 33 -5.79 -4.45 -9.74
CA THR A 33 -6.14 -4.92 -8.39
C THR A 33 -7.64 -4.86 -8.11
N ARG A 34 -8.40 -4.12 -8.91
CA ARG A 34 -9.81 -3.74 -8.65
C ARG A 34 -10.01 -2.97 -7.35
N ILE A 35 -8.95 -2.31 -6.86
CA ILE A 35 -9.02 -1.39 -5.74
C ILE A 35 -9.28 0.01 -6.29
N ARG A 36 -10.19 0.77 -5.67
CA ARG A 36 -10.45 2.15 -6.10
C ARG A 36 -9.16 2.97 -5.96
N LEU A 37 -8.86 3.81 -6.96
CA LEU A 37 -7.67 4.66 -7.00
C LEU A 37 -7.39 5.37 -5.66
N LYS A 38 -8.42 6.02 -5.08
CA LYS A 38 -8.32 6.72 -3.79
C LYS A 38 -7.81 5.88 -2.62
N TYR A 39 -8.04 4.56 -2.65
CA TYR A 39 -7.55 3.67 -1.60
C TYR A 39 -6.11 3.25 -1.85
N LEU A 40 -5.65 3.17 -3.11
CA LEU A 40 -4.23 2.98 -3.39
C LEU A 40 -3.42 4.23 -3.03
N GLU A 41 -3.96 5.42 -3.31
CA GLU A 41 -3.38 6.69 -2.86
C GLU A 41 -3.24 6.74 -1.34
N ALA A 42 -4.30 6.39 -0.60
CA ALA A 42 -4.28 6.30 0.85
C ALA A 42 -3.26 5.28 1.38
N LEU A 43 -3.17 4.10 0.75
CA LEU A 43 -2.16 3.09 1.10
C LEU A 43 -0.73 3.62 0.89
N GLU A 44 -0.43 4.24 -0.26
CA GLU A 44 0.91 4.78 -0.56
C GLU A 44 1.26 6.00 0.29
N ALA A 45 0.26 6.78 0.73
CA ALA A 45 0.44 7.87 1.68
C ALA A 45 0.61 7.39 3.13
N GLY A 46 0.30 6.12 3.43
CA GLY A 46 0.23 5.60 4.80
C GLY A 46 -0.96 6.14 5.59
N ASP A 47 -1.97 6.71 4.92
CA ASP A 47 -3.18 7.25 5.54
C ASP A 47 -4.31 6.20 5.56
N PHE A 48 -4.19 5.26 6.49
CA PHE A 48 -5.17 4.20 6.65
C PHE A 48 -6.51 4.69 7.22
N SER A 49 -6.61 5.96 7.64
CA SER A 49 -7.85 6.54 8.16
C SER A 49 -8.88 6.81 7.06
N GLU A 50 -8.43 7.00 5.82
CA GLU A 50 -9.26 7.16 4.62
C GLU A 50 -9.87 5.84 4.10
N LEU A 51 -9.47 4.71 4.70
CA LEU A 51 -9.95 3.39 4.31
C LEU A 51 -11.26 3.03 5.01
N PRO A 52 -12.17 2.28 4.37
CA PRO A 52 -13.52 2.07 4.91
C PRO A 52 -13.57 1.34 6.25
N SER A 53 -12.58 0.48 6.52
CA SER A 53 -12.36 -0.16 7.83
C SER A 53 -10.98 -0.82 7.85
N LEU A 54 -10.53 -1.20 9.05
CA LEU A 54 -9.28 -1.96 9.22
C LEU A 54 -9.30 -3.30 8.46
N THR A 55 -10.45 -3.97 8.36
CA THR A 55 -10.60 -5.22 7.59
C THR A 55 -10.37 -4.96 6.10
N HIS A 56 -10.94 -3.88 5.56
CA HIS A 56 -10.70 -3.50 4.16
C HIS A 56 -9.24 -3.10 3.95
N ALA A 57 -8.65 -2.34 4.86
CA ALA A 57 -7.24 -1.95 4.80
C ALA A 57 -6.31 -3.18 4.69
N LYS A 58 -6.49 -4.18 5.56
CA LYS A 58 -5.75 -5.44 5.49
C LYS A 58 -6.01 -6.21 4.19
N GLY A 59 -7.23 -6.15 3.65
CA GLY A 59 -7.56 -6.76 2.37
C GLY A 59 -6.84 -6.10 1.20
N PHE A 60 -6.90 -4.77 1.12
CA PHE A 60 -6.26 -3.97 0.08
C PHE A 60 -4.74 -4.08 0.14
N LEU A 61 -4.15 -3.97 1.34
CA LEU A 61 -2.72 -4.12 1.54
C LEU A 61 -2.22 -5.48 1.02
N ARG A 62 -2.90 -6.58 1.35
CA ARG A 62 -2.52 -7.91 0.85
C ARG A 62 -2.63 -8.02 -0.67
N ASN A 63 -3.74 -7.54 -1.24
CA ASN A 63 -3.96 -7.60 -2.68
C ASN A 63 -2.88 -6.78 -3.42
N TYR A 64 -2.65 -5.56 -2.97
CA TYR A 64 -1.70 -4.66 -3.61
C TYR A 64 -0.25 -5.15 -3.45
N ALA A 65 0.14 -5.64 -2.27
CA ALA A 65 1.45 -6.24 -2.06
C ALA A 65 1.70 -7.45 -2.99
N ARG A 66 0.70 -8.33 -3.19
CA ARG A 66 0.83 -9.45 -4.15
C ARG A 66 1.01 -8.96 -5.58
N TYR A 67 0.21 -7.98 -5.99
CA TYR A 67 0.32 -7.37 -7.31
C TYR A 67 1.71 -6.77 -7.54
N LEU A 68 2.24 -6.08 -6.53
CA LEU A 68 3.58 -5.49 -6.53
C LEU A 68 4.73 -6.49 -6.32
N HIS A 69 4.43 -7.78 -6.14
CA HIS A 69 5.42 -8.84 -5.84
C HIS A 69 6.24 -8.59 -4.57
N LEU A 70 5.62 -7.95 -3.58
CA LEU A 70 6.18 -7.77 -2.25
C LEU A 70 5.84 -8.95 -1.33
N ASP A 71 6.66 -9.15 -0.30
CA ASP A 71 6.40 -10.14 0.75
C ASP A 71 5.22 -9.70 1.62
N VAL A 72 4.07 -10.30 1.34
CA VAL A 72 2.81 -10.04 2.08
C VAL A 72 2.96 -10.34 3.57
N SER A 73 3.68 -11.39 3.95
CA SER A 73 3.83 -11.78 5.36
C SER A 73 4.63 -10.72 6.11
N ALA A 74 5.74 -10.27 5.51
CA ALA A 74 6.59 -9.23 6.08
C ALA A 74 5.85 -7.89 6.22
N LEU A 75 5.07 -7.47 5.20
CA LEU A 75 4.27 -6.24 5.29
C LEU A 75 3.17 -6.35 6.35
N MET A 76 2.47 -7.49 6.42
CA MET A 76 1.40 -7.70 7.40
C MET A 76 1.91 -7.76 8.83
N GLY A 77 3.17 -8.16 9.06
CA GLY A 77 3.79 -8.11 10.38
C GLY A 77 4.10 -6.69 10.88
N GLN A 78 4.15 -5.71 9.96
CA GLN A 78 4.40 -4.30 10.27
C GLN A 78 3.11 -3.47 10.35
N PHE A 79 1.96 -4.04 9.98
CA PHE A 79 0.67 -3.36 9.82
C PHE A 79 -0.29 -3.55 11.00
#